data_AF-A0A497MLS5-F1
#
_entry.id   AF-A0A497MLS5-F1
#
_cell.length_a   1.000
_cell.length_b   1.000
_cell.length_c   1.000
_cell.angle_alpha   90.00
_cell.angle_beta   90.00
_cell.angle_gamma   90.00
#
_symmetry.space_group_name_H-M   'P 1'
#
loop_
_entity.id
_entity.type
_entity.pdbx_description
1 polymer ?
#
loop_
_entity_poly.entity_id
_entity_poly.type
_entity_poly.pdbx_seq_one_letter_code
_entity_poly.pdbx_strand_id
1 'polypeptide(L)' 'APAQGSYEEVRLALQSLYDAEDYLAVHVLLILLGRKYCKARNPLCGSCPLNDVCPRVNVEDE' A
#
# COMPACT_ATOMS: atom_id res chain seq x y z
N ALA A 1 -2.38 3.51 7.30
CA ALA A 1 -3.54 2.72 7.78
C ALA A 1 -3.14 1.94 9.02
N PRO A 2 -4.07 1.68 9.96
CA PRO A 2 -3.79 0.88 11.15
C PRO A 2 -3.31 -0.54 10.80
N ALA A 3 -2.32 -1.06 11.52
CA ALA A 3 -1.72 -2.37 11.26
C ALA A 3 -2.68 -3.55 11.54
N GLN A 4 -3.66 -3.35 12.42
CA GLN A 4 -4.68 -4.33 12.80
C GLN A 4 -6.08 -3.69 12.72
N GLY A 5 -6.38 -3.03 11.59
CA GLY A 5 -7.68 -2.41 11.36
C GLY A 5 -8.64 -3.33 10.60
N SER A 6 -9.93 -3.21 10.92
CA SER A 6 -11.02 -3.68 10.07
C SER A 6 -11.01 -2.98 8.70
N TYR A 7 -11.75 -3.53 7.75
CA TYR A 7 -11.89 -2.94 6.42
C TYR A 7 -12.32 -1.46 6.48
N GLU A 8 -13.33 -1.13 7.28
CA GLU A 8 -13.84 0.25 7.37
C GLU A 8 -12.83 1.20 8.00
N GLU A 9 -12.09 0.76 9.02
CA GLU A 9 -11.02 1.58 9.62
C GLU A 9 -9.90 1.88 8.63
N VAL A 10 -9.49 0.87 7.84
CA VAL A 10 -8.49 1.06 6.78
C VAL A 10 -9.01 1.99 5.68
N ARG A 11 -10.26 1.79 5.25
CA ARG A 11 -10.90 2.60 4.21
C ARG A 11 -10.99 4.07 4.63
N LEU A 12 -11.52 4.36 5.82
CA LEU A 12 -11.65 5.73 6.32
C LEU A 12 -10.29 6.41 6.48
N ALA A 13 -9.30 5.70 7.01
CA ALA A 13 -7.95 6.25 7.18
C ALA A 13 -7.24 6.55 5.84
N LEU A 14 -7.54 5.81 4.78
CA LEU A 14 -7.01 6.11 3.44
C LEU A 14 -7.80 7.25 2.79
N GLN A 15 -9.12 7.23 2.88
CA GLN A 15 -10.00 8.26 2.31
C GLN A 15 -9.76 9.64 2.93
N SER A 16 -9.32 9.72 4.19
CA SER A 16 -8.97 11.00 4.84
C SER A 16 -7.71 11.67 4.28
N LEU A 17 -6.94 10.99 3.41
CA LEU A 17 -5.69 11.50 2.84
C LEU A 17 -5.85 12.09 1.44
N TYR A 18 -7.00 11.87 0.79
CA TYR A 18 -7.23 12.22 -0.62
C TYR A 18 -8.60 12.86 -0.80
N ASP A 19 -8.78 13.60 -1.89
CA ASP A 19 -10.09 14.09 -2.29
C ASP A 19 -10.96 12.94 -2.83
N ALA A 20 -12.28 13.08 -2.70
CA ALA A 20 -13.22 12.01 -3.05
C ALA A 20 -13.16 11.62 -4.54
N GLU A 21 -12.81 12.55 -5.41
CA GLU A 21 -12.61 12.32 -6.84
C GLU A 21 -11.41 11.39 -7.15
N ASP A 22 -10.42 11.35 -6.27
CA ASP A 22 -9.20 10.56 -6.46
C ASP A 22 -9.30 9.13 -5.90
N TYR A 23 -10.34 8.81 -5.12
CA TYR A 23 -10.46 7.53 -4.42
C TYR A 23 -10.31 6.31 -5.32
N LEU A 24 -10.93 6.34 -6.51
CA LEU A 24 -10.84 5.23 -7.46
C LEU A 24 -9.42 5.10 -8.00
N ALA A 25 -8.79 6.22 -8.39
CA ALA A 25 -7.45 6.22 -8.96
C ALA A 25 -6.43 5.69 -7.93
N VAL A 26 -6.45 6.22 -6.70
CA VAL A 26 -5.56 5.79 -5.62
C VAL A 26 -5.78 4.32 -5.29
N HIS A 27 -7.04 3.86 -5.17
CA HIS A 27 -7.35 2.45 -4.90
C HIS A 27 -6.73 1.52 -5.95
N VAL A 28 -6.91 1.84 -7.24
CA VAL A 28 -6.33 1.05 -8.34
C VAL A 28 -4.81 1.08 -8.30
N LEU A 29 -4.19 2.25 -8.04
CA LEU A 29 -2.74 2.38 -7.93
C LEU A 29 -2.16 1.52 -6.78
N LEU A 30 -2.81 1.51 -5.61
CA LEU A 30 -2.40 0.67 -4.49
C LEU A 30 -2.51 -0.83 -4.82
N ILE A 31 -3.56 -1.26 -5.52
CA ILE A 31 -3.71 -2.64 -6.00
C ILE A 31 -2.59 -2.99 -6.99
N LEU A 32 -2.32 -2.12 -7.95
CA LEU A 32 -1.27 -2.34 -8.94
C LEU A 32 0.11 -2.40 -8.30
N LEU A 33 0.38 -1.54 -7.32
CA LEU A 33 1.61 -1.55 -6.52
C LEU A 33 1.79 -2.89 -5.81
N GLY A 34 0.75 -3.38 -5.10
CA GLY A 34 0.81 -4.66 -4.38
C GLY A 34 0.99 -5.86 -5.31
N ARG A 35 0.31 -5.87 -6.46
CA ARG A 35 0.43 -6.97 -7.45
C ARG A 35 1.78 -6.99 -8.15
N LYS A 36 2.33 -5.81 -8.48
CA LYS A 36 3.56 -5.69 -9.27
C LYS A 36 4.82 -5.73 -8.41
N TYR A 37 4.81 -5.09 -7.24
CA TYR A 37 6.00 -4.89 -6.41
C TYR A 37 5.83 -5.40 -4.97
N CYS A 38 4.85 -4.88 -4.22
CA CYS A 38 4.67 -5.15 -2.79
C CYS A 38 3.84 -6.42 -2.54
N LYS A 39 4.35 -7.54 -3.04
CA LYS A 39 3.70 -8.86 -2.95
C LYS A 39 3.67 -9.34 -1.49
N ALA A 40 2.68 -10.16 -1.14
CA ALA A 40 2.52 -10.70 0.21
C ALA A 40 3.70 -11.59 0.66
N ARG A 41 4.42 -12.19 -0.30
CA ARG A 41 5.65 -12.95 -0.06
C ARG A 41 6.73 -12.47 -1.01
N ASN A 42 7.96 -12.36 -0.52
CA ASN A 42 9.12 -11.89 -1.29
C ASN A 42 8.85 -10.61 -2.12
N PRO A 43 8.57 -9.46 -1.48
CA PRO A 43 8.31 -8.20 -2.20
C PRO A 43 9.51 -7.75 -3.02
N LEU A 44 9.27 -7.15 -4.18
CA LEU A 44 10.31 -6.64 -5.08
C LEU A 44 10.77 -5.24 -4.66
N CYS A 45 11.24 -5.10 -3.41
CA CYS A 45 11.58 -3.80 -2.83
C CYS A 45 12.63 -3.03 -3.66
N GLY A 46 13.66 -3.70 -4.19
CA GLY A 46 14.72 -3.06 -4.95
C GLY A 46 14.28 -2.38 -6.26
N SER A 47 13.15 -2.79 -6.85
CA SER A 47 12.57 -2.17 -8.06
C SER A 47 11.26 -1.43 -7.79
N CYS A 48 10.83 -1.38 -6.52
CA CYS A 48 9.62 -0.68 -6.12
C CYS A 48 9.80 0.83 -6.29
N PRO A 49 8.84 1.54 -6.91
CA PRO A 49 8.93 3.00 -7.08
C PRO A 49 8.86 3.77 -5.75
N LEU A 50 8.54 3.11 -4.64
CA LEU A 50 8.48 3.71 -3.30
C LEU A 50 9.64 3.26 -2.39
N ASN A 51 10.68 2.63 -2.95
CA ASN A 51 11.77 2.03 -2.16
C ASN A 51 12.49 3.05 -1.27
N ASP A 52 12.68 4.27 -1.77
CA ASP A 52 13.34 5.38 -1.10
C ASP A 52 12.58 5.93 0.11
N VAL A 53 11.24 5.79 0.13
CA VAL A 53 10.36 6.32 1.18
C VAL A 53 9.66 5.24 2.01
N CYS A 54 9.79 3.96 1.64
CA CYS A 54 9.11 2.88 2.32
C CYS A 54 9.75 2.61 3.70
N PRO A 55 8.98 2.61 4.81
CA PRO A 55 9.51 2.29 6.14
C PRO A 55 9.75 0.79 6.36
N ARG A 56 9.42 -0.06 5.37
CA ARG A 56 9.43 -1.53 5.43
C ARG A 56 10.09 -2.10 4.17
N VAL A 57 11.32 -1.68 3.89
CA VAL A 57 12.14 -2.23 2.79
C VAL A 57 12.70 -3.59 3.22
N ASN A 58 12.69 -4.57 2.31
CA ASN A 58 13.20 -5.93 2.53
C ASN A 58 12.51 -6.68 3.68
N VAL A 59 11.17 -6.69 3.70
CA VAL A 59 10.43 -7.52 4.67
C VAL A 59 10.64 -8.98 4.31
N GLU A 60 11.25 -9.73 5.24
CA GLU A 60 11.42 -11.18 5.14
C GLU A 60 10.13 -11.90 5.55
N ASP A 61 9.87 -13.06 4.94
CA ASP A 61 8.72 -13.90 5.27
C ASP A 61 9.04 -14.65 6.60
N GLU A 62 8.34 -14.33 7.70
CA GLU A 62 8.25 -15.19 8.89
C GLU A 62 7.17 -16.26 8.74
#